data_AF-A0A3C1YMS4-F1
#
_entry.id   AF-A0A3C1YMS4-F1
#
_cell.length_a   1.000
_cell.length_b   1.000
_cell.length_c   1.000
_cell.angle_alpha   90.00
_cell.angle_beta   90.00
_cell.angle_gamma   90.00
#
_symmetry.space_group_name_H-M   'P 1'
#
loop_
_entity.id
_entity.type
_entity.pdbx_description
1 polymer ?
#
loop_
_entity_poly.entity_id
_entity_poly.type
_entity_poly.pdbx_seq_one_letter_code
_entity_poly.pdbx_strand_id
1 'polypeptide(L)'
;MFIASEKYFNEISDKVTVPVHYLPQATDPKVFVPNSEEKKKAIDILFVGNNYEAKNNGVRKIVQDLLSAKKKYNLHVIGEGWKGFIDDKYITNEFVEWKKLPELYKSAKIILNDHQKTMKENGFINNRTFDIALTKSFQISDDVEGLQNYGIVKYKNINELERLVDHYLSDESARNKKAQENYDKCMNYTFAKRAEFIIKNICTAASIKSPYRSCNICGHQGDNFLDMGSRKKVRCPQCNSLERQRALWSLLNSRNILQPGMNVLEVAPLSKRIFGDFIKNYGCTYVCIDKWKSGNPLDKRDTSWIDYEMDICDLKFDDNTFDVVLMQHVIEEVPDDLKAFSEISRVLKQTGVAVLEVPHFSHKRKTYEYYEPRKFGNVREYGVDFYEKVKPLFGQREEERIDSTILSLLFKEKPHNQKQFTLPVLMDHPRYQAEGFKERLDSALRTMNEAGLQSLTTAQIDNYYKRNVFYKNAFWLTFDDGKRDDITDALPILEKTGNYATSFVIPNHFNENDWKLWESIRLN
;
A
#
# COMPACT_ATOMS: atom_id res chain seq x y z
N MET A 1 -8.32 1.27 12.23
CA MET A 1 -9.33 2.02 13.01
C MET A 1 -10.45 1.06 13.38
N PHE A 2 -10.89 1.03 14.63
CA PHE A 2 -12.03 0.21 15.08
C PHE A 2 -13.22 1.12 15.37
N ILE A 3 -14.42 0.75 14.91
CA ILE A 3 -15.62 1.59 14.99
C ILE A 3 -16.80 0.80 15.57
N ALA A 4 -17.43 1.35 16.61
CA ALA A 4 -18.53 0.70 17.33
C ALA A 4 -19.93 0.93 16.74
N SER A 5 -20.01 1.51 15.56
CA SER A 5 -21.24 1.72 14.80
C SER A 5 -21.09 1.14 13.39
N GLU A 6 -22.06 0.33 12.98
CA GLU A 6 -22.12 -0.20 11.62
C GLU A 6 -22.42 0.90 10.59
N LYS A 7 -23.33 1.82 10.93
CA LYS A 7 -23.64 3.00 10.10
C LYS A 7 -22.39 3.86 9.88
N TYR A 8 -21.72 4.25 10.96
CA TYR A 8 -20.52 5.09 10.86
C TYR A 8 -19.34 4.36 10.22
N PHE A 9 -19.24 3.04 10.42
CA PHE A 9 -18.29 2.19 9.71
C PHE A 9 -18.47 2.28 8.20
N ASN A 10 -19.70 2.10 7.70
CA ASN A 10 -19.99 2.21 6.27
C ASN A 10 -19.73 3.62 5.72
N GLU A 11 -19.97 4.66 6.52
CA GLU A 11 -19.76 6.05 6.07
C GLU A 11 -18.28 6.44 5.94
N ILE A 12 -17.43 5.98 6.85
CA ILE A 12 -16.03 6.44 6.94
C ILE A 12 -15.04 5.51 6.24
N SER A 13 -15.40 4.24 5.98
CA SER A 13 -14.47 3.24 5.45
C SER A 13 -13.80 3.67 4.14
N ASP A 14 -14.54 4.33 3.26
CA ASP A 14 -14.02 4.82 1.97
C ASP A 14 -13.37 6.20 2.06
N LYS A 15 -13.51 6.90 3.20
CA LYS A 15 -12.99 8.26 3.41
C LYS A 15 -11.60 8.28 4.03
N VAL A 16 -11.07 7.14 4.47
CA VAL A 16 -9.79 7.03 5.17
C VAL A 16 -8.84 6.05 4.50
N THR A 17 -7.54 6.31 4.63
CA THR A 17 -6.48 5.49 4.02
C THR A 17 -5.98 4.36 4.91
N VAL A 18 -6.56 4.22 6.12
CA VAL A 18 -6.20 3.16 7.09
C VAL A 18 -7.29 2.08 7.11
N PRO A 19 -6.94 0.79 7.32
CA PRO A 19 -7.94 -0.26 7.45
C PRO A 19 -8.95 0.08 8.55
N VAL A 20 -10.23 -0.06 8.24
CA VAL A 20 -11.34 0.16 9.18
C VAL A 20 -11.99 -1.18 9.49
N HIS A 21 -12.35 -1.40 10.75
CA HIS A 21 -13.03 -2.61 11.20
C HIS A 21 -14.23 -2.23 12.06
N TYR A 22 -15.38 -2.83 11.78
CA TYR A 22 -16.53 -2.77 12.67
C TYR A 22 -16.23 -3.59 13.93
N LEU A 23 -16.37 -2.93 15.09
CA LEU A 23 -16.14 -3.52 16.40
C LEU A 23 -17.19 -2.97 17.38
N PRO A 24 -18.38 -3.59 17.45
CA PRO A 24 -19.44 -3.13 18.34
C PRO A 24 -19.02 -3.22 19.81
N GLN A 25 -19.71 -2.45 20.65
CA GLN A 25 -19.57 -2.52 22.10
C GLN A 25 -19.84 -3.95 22.62
N ALA A 26 -19.47 -4.14 23.88
CA ALA A 26 -19.49 -5.44 24.53
C ALA A 26 -19.80 -5.31 26.02
N THR A 27 -19.94 -6.46 26.66
CA THR A 27 -20.23 -6.60 28.08
C THR A 27 -19.32 -7.65 28.74
N ASP A 28 -19.28 -7.64 30.07
CA ASP A 28 -18.54 -8.62 30.86
C ASP A 28 -19.47 -9.77 31.30
N PRO A 29 -19.36 -10.96 30.69
CA PRO A 29 -20.21 -12.10 31.04
C PRO A 29 -19.88 -12.69 32.42
N LYS A 30 -18.84 -12.24 33.11
CA LYS A 30 -18.57 -12.63 34.51
C LYS A 30 -19.36 -11.80 35.51
N VAL A 31 -19.84 -10.63 35.10
CA VAL A 31 -20.56 -9.70 35.97
C VAL A 31 -22.04 -9.68 35.60
N PHE A 32 -22.35 -9.49 34.33
CA PHE A 32 -23.71 -9.50 33.83
C PHE A 32 -24.08 -10.94 33.47
N VAL A 33 -24.45 -11.71 34.49
CA VAL A 33 -24.87 -13.11 34.33
C VAL A 33 -26.38 -13.26 34.52
N PRO A 34 -27.02 -14.21 33.82
CA PRO A 34 -28.32 -14.71 34.22
C PRO A 34 -28.18 -15.52 35.52
N ASN A 35 -28.18 -14.86 36.67
CA ASN A 35 -28.24 -15.55 37.98
C ASN A 35 -29.54 -16.37 38.11
N SER A 36 -29.52 -17.49 38.83
CA SER A 36 -30.59 -18.52 38.87
C SER A 36 -31.73 -18.27 39.86
N GLU A 37 -31.61 -17.32 40.78
CA GLU A 37 -32.67 -17.02 41.74
C GLU A 37 -33.72 -16.06 41.15
N GLU A 38 -34.95 -16.55 40.98
CA GLU A 38 -36.10 -15.73 40.60
C GLU A 38 -36.47 -14.79 41.76
N LYS A 39 -36.14 -13.51 41.62
CA LYS A 39 -36.61 -12.46 42.53
C LYS A 39 -37.89 -11.84 41.99
N LYS A 40 -38.85 -11.58 42.90
CA LYS A 40 -40.05 -10.82 42.57
C LYS A 40 -39.67 -9.40 42.13
N LYS A 41 -40.10 -9.02 40.93
CA LYS A 41 -39.83 -7.68 40.36
C LYS A 41 -40.68 -6.63 41.06
N ALA A 42 -40.05 -5.78 41.88
CA ALA A 42 -40.72 -4.74 42.68
C ALA A 42 -40.80 -3.38 41.95
N ILE A 43 -39.95 -3.16 40.95
CA ILE A 43 -39.87 -1.92 40.19
C ILE A 43 -40.59 -2.11 38.85
N ASP A 44 -41.52 -1.22 38.50
CA ASP A 44 -42.16 -1.29 37.19
C ASP A 44 -41.17 -0.85 36.10
N ILE A 45 -40.55 0.32 36.30
CA ILE A 45 -39.66 0.92 35.31
C ILE A 45 -38.40 1.45 35.98
N LEU A 46 -37.24 1.09 35.42
CA LEU A 46 -35.94 1.52 35.88
C LEU A 46 -35.20 2.31 34.80
N PHE A 47 -34.57 3.41 35.20
CA PHE A 47 -33.60 4.14 34.40
C PHE A 47 -32.28 4.29 35.18
N VAL A 48 -31.16 3.93 34.59
CA VAL A 48 -29.83 4.06 35.22
C VAL A 48 -28.90 4.86 34.33
N GLY A 49 -28.60 6.11 34.70
CA GLY A 49 -27.60 6.94 34.07
C GLY A 49 -27.74 8.41 34.45
N ASN A 50 -26.63 9.14 34.41
CA ASN A 50 -26.63 10.58 34.69
C ASN A 50 -27.48 11.33 33.65
N ASN A 51 -28.09 12.43 34.08
CA ASN A 51 -28.77 13.37 33.20
C ASN A 51 -27.74 14.29 32.52
N TYR A 52 -27.16 13.84 31.41
CA TYR A 52 -26.20 14.65 30.66
C TYR A 52 -26.82 15.90 30.00
N GLU A 53 -28.17 16.00 29.95
CA GLU A 53 -28.88 17.17 29.44
C GLU A 53 -29.03 18.28 30.48
N ALA A 54 -28.69 18.04 31.76
CA ALA A 54 -28.77 19.05 32.81
C ALA A 54 -27.98 20.32 32.44
N LYS A 55 -26.84 20.17 31.76
CA LYS A 55 -26.02 21.28 31.25
C LYS A 55 -26.72 22.15 30.20
N ASN A 56 -27.72 21.60 29.52
CA ASN A 56 -28.56 22.27 28.53
C ASN A 56 -29.93 22.64 29.12
N ASN A 57 -30.05 22.66 30.45
CA ASN A 57 -31.31 22.84 31.18
C ASN A 57 -32.42 21.86 30.74
N GLY A 58 -32.04 20.62 30.41
CA GLY A 58 -32.92 19.60 29.84
C GLY A 58 -32.95 18.31 30.65
N VAL A 59 -33.86 17.43 30.22
CA VAL A 59 -34.06 16.08 30.75
C VAL A 59 -33.85 15.08 29.63
N ARG A 60 -33.27 13.91 29.92
CA ARG A 60 -33.14 12.87 28.90
C ARG A 60 -34.51 12.47 28.38
N LYS A 61 -34.63 12.49 27.05
CA LYS A 61 -35.91 12.40 26.35
C LYS A 61 -36.77 11.19 26.74
N ILE A 62 -36.19 10.00 26.90
CA ILE A 62 -36.97 8.80 27.24
C ILE A 62 -37.65 8.88 28.62
N VAL A 63 -36.99 9.53 29.58
CA VAL A 63 -37.56 9.75 30.92
C VAL A 63 -38.61 10.85 30.87
N GLN A 64 -38.34 11.94 30.13
CA GLN A 64 -39.33 13.01 29.92
C GLN A 64 -40.60 12.51 29.22
N ASP A 65 -40.44 11.69 28.18
CA ASP A 65 -41.55 11.08 27.45
C ASP A 65 -42.39 10.18 28.36
N LEU A 66 -41.75 9.37 29.22
CA LEU A 66 -42.44 8.53 30.20
C LEU A 66 -43.19 9.37 31.25
N LEU A 67 -42.58 10.43 31.79
CA LEU A 67 -43.21 11.28 32.80
C LEU A 67 -44.40 12.07 32.26
N SER A 68 -44.38 12.35 30.95
CA SER A 68 -45.44 13.02 30.19
C SER A 68 -46.57 12.07 29.78
N ALA A 69 -46.40 10.75 29.95
CA ALA A 69 -47.47 9.78 29.72
C ALA A 69 -48.64 10.01 30.68
N LYS A 70 -49.85 9.59 30.27
CA LYS A 70 -51.07 9.83 31.05
C LYS A 70 -51.07 9.00 32.33
N LYS A 71 -50.54 7.77 32.25
CA LYS A 71 -50.38 6.88 33.40
C LYS A 71 -49.14 7.22 34.21
N LYS A 72 -49.23 7.03 35.53
CA LYS A 72 -48.10 7.11 36.44
C LYS A 72 -47.63 5.69 36.76
N TYR A 73 -46.31 5.50 36.70
CA TYR A 73 -45.66 4.21 36.89
C TYR A 73 -44.76 4.27 38.13
N ASN A 74 -44.50 3.10 38.74
CA ASN A 74 -43.42 2.99 39.73
C ASN A 74 -42.06 3.09 39.03
N LEU A 75 -41.60 4.33 38.84
CA LEU A 75 -40.36 4.69 38.15
C LEU A 75 -39.24 4.92 39.16
N HIS A 76 -38.12 4.23 38.97
CA HIS A 76 -36.87 4.51 39.67
C HIS A 76 -35.84 5.07 38.70
N VAL A 77 -35.28 6.23 39.03
CA VAL A 77 -34.20 6.91 38.28
C VAL A 77 -32.96 6.95 39.16
N ILE A 78 -31.84 6.46 38.62
CA ILE A 78 -30.56 6.41 39.30
C ILE A 78 -29.52 7.15 38.47
N GLY A 79 -28.80 8.08 39.09
CA GLY A 79 -27.74 8.86 38.47
C GLY A 79 -27.67 10.30 38.99
N GLU A 80 -26.63 11.00 38.62
CA GLU A 80 -26.44 12.42 38.95
C GLU A 80 -27.18 13.35 37.96
N GLY A 81 -27.45 14.60 38.38
CA GLY A 81 -27.99 15.66 37.52
C GLY A 81 -29.52 15.63 37.31
N TRP A 82 -30.26 14.81 38.06
CA TRP A 82 -31.73 14.71 37.96
C TRP A 82 -32.49 15.63 38.92
N LYS A 83 -31.90 15.95 40.07
CA LYS A 83 -32.52 16.85 41.07
C LYS A 83 -32.80 18.22 40.46
N GLY A 84 -34.00 18.75 40.71
CA GLY A 84 -34.47 20.01 40.12
C GLY A 84 -35.01 19.89 38.68
N PHE A 85 -34.86 18.73 38.03
CA PHE A 85 -35.36 18.48 36.67
C PHE A 85 -36.55 17.51 36.63
N ILE A 86 -36.61 16.58 37.59
CA ILE A 86 -37.75 15.68 37.80
C ILE A 86 -38.12 15.68 39.29
N ASP A 87 -39.31 15.19 39.64
CA ASP A 87 -39.75 15.05 41.03
C ASP A 87 -38.82 14.09 41.80
N ASP A 88 -38.30 14.53 42.94
CA ASP A 88 -37.31 13.83 43.76
C ASP A 88 -37.79 12.43 44.19
N LYS A 89 -39.11 12.19 44.24
CA LYS A 89 -39.64 10.84 44.57
C LYS A 89 -39.24 9.75 43.58
N TYR A 90 -38.87 10.12 42.35
CA TYR A 90 -38.39 9.18 41.34
C TYR A 90 -36.89 8.92 41.44
N ILE A 91 -36.14 9.79 42.12
CA ILE A 91 -34.68 9.70 42.23
C ILE A 91 -34.33 8.84 43.43
N THR A 92 -33.90 7.61 43.21
CA THR A 92 -33.65 6.67 44.32
C THR A 92 -32.21 6.70 44.81
N ASN A 93 -31.24 6.87 43.90
CA ASN A 93 -29.82 6.94 44.22
C ASN A 93 -29.08 7.80 43.18
N GLU A 94 -28.02 8.49 43.59
CA GLU A 94 -27.15 9.23 42.65
C GLU A 94 -26.09 8.33 42.00
N PHE A 95 -25.74 7.22 42.67
CA PHE A 95 -24.71 6.30 42.20
C PHE A 95 -25.04 4.85 42.56
N VAL A 96 -24.70 3.92 41.67
CA VAL A 96 -24.71 2.47 41.92
C VAL A 96 -23.41 1.88 41.39
N GLU A 97 -22.74 1.11 42.25
CA GLU A 97 -21.55 0.36 41.85
C GLU A 97 -21.91 -0.65 40.75
N TRP A 98 -21.11 -0.68 39.69
CA TRP A 98 -21.39 -1.46 38.48
C TRP A 98 -21.61 -2.96 38.74
N LYS A 99 -20.96 -3.55 39.76
CA LYS A 99 -21.17 -4.95 40.19
C LYS A 99 -22.56 -5.24 40.74
N LYS A 100 -23.29 -4.22 41.19
CA LYS A 100 -24.66 -4.32 41.73
C LYS A 100 -25.73 -4.10 40.64
N LEU A 101 -25.34 -3.61 39.46
CA LEU A 101 -26.26 -3.39 38.34
C LEU A 101 -27.01 -4.65 37.90
N PRO A 102 -26.42 -5.87 37.86
CA PRO A 102 -27.15 -7.06 37.46
C PRO A 102 -28.38 -7.35 38.33
N GLU A 103 -28.21 -7.27 39.65
CA GLU A 103 -29.28 -7.46 40.62
C GLU A 103 -30.34 -6.34 40.52
N LEU A 104 -29.90 -5.11 40.30
CA LEU A 104 -30.78 -3.96 40.11
C LEU A 104 -31.62 -4.10 38.83
N TYR A 105 -31.01 -4.45 37.70
CA TYR A 105 -31.73 -4.68 36.43
C TYR A 105 -32.81 -5.76 36.58
N LYS A 106 -32.49 -6.83 37.31
CA LYS A 106 -33.44 -7.91 37.57
C LYS A 106 -34.62 -7.51 38.43
N SER A 107 -34.45 -6.53 39.32
CA SER A 107 -35.53 -6.02 40.17
C SER A 107 -36.61 -5.23 39.42
N ALA A 108 -36.35 -4.87 38.15
CA ALA A 108 -37.25 -4.09 37.29
C ALA A 108 -37.95 -4.93 36.22
N LYS A 109 -39.22 -4.59 35.94
CA LYS A 109 -39.98 -5.19 34.82
C LYS A 109 -39.51 -4.65 33.48
N ILE A 110 -39.31 -3.34 33.37
CA ILE A 110 -38.84 -2.66 32.17
C ILE A 110 -37.64 -1.78 32.52
N ILE A 111 -36.58 -1.86 31.71
CA ILE A 111 -35.43 -0.96 31.82
C ILE A 111 -35.44 -0.01 30.63
N LEU A 112 -35.46 1.28 30.88
CA LEU A 112 -35.34 2.30 29.86
C LEU A 112 -33.87 2.52 29.53
N ASN A 113 -33.54 2.43 28.24
CA ASN A 113 -32.21 2.63 27.72
C ASN A 113 -32.25 3.73 26.65
N ASP A 114 -31.30 4.65 26.67
CA ASP A 114 -31.22 5.69 25.65
C ASP A 114 -29.77 6.03 25.33
N HIS A 115 -29.62 6.72 24.20
CA HIS A 115 -28.34 7.10 23.65
C HIS A 115 -28.19 8.62 23.67
N GLN A 116 -26.94 9.09 23.69
CA GLN A 116 -26.68 10.50 23.44
C GLN A 116 -27.07 10.86 22.01
N LYS A 117 -27.44 12.12 21.77
CA LYS A 117 -27.87 12.60 20.44
C LYS A 117 -26.89 12.20 19.33
N THR A 118 -25.59 12.42 19.52
CA THR A 118 -24.55 12.09 18.55
C THR A 118 -24.41 10.58 18.33
N MET A 119 -24.64 9.77 19.36
CA MET A 119 -24.65 8.32 19.23
C MET A 119 -25.83 7.88 18.37
N LYS A 120 -27.02 8.43 18.60
CA LYS A 120 -28.22 8.12 17.83
C LYS A 120 -28.07 8.52 16.36
N GLU A 121 -27.59 9.73 16.09
CA GLU A 121 -27.38 10.24 14.73
C GLU A 121 -26.43 9.35 13.92
N ASN A 122 -25.35 8.90 14.56
CA ASN A 122 -24.29 8.12 13.93
C ASN A 122 -24.45 6.60 14.12
N GLY A 123 -25.51 6.11 14.75
CA GLY A 123 -25.76 4.68 14.94
C GLY A 123 -24.81 3.97 15.92
N PHE A 124 -24.32 4.64 16.96
CA PHE A 124 -23.52 4.04 18.02
C PHE A 124 -24.40 3.43 19.10
N ILE A 125 -24.24 2.14 19.35
CA ILE A 125 -24.95 1.42 20.41
C ILE A 125 -24.15 1.45 21.70
N ASN A 126 -24.79 1.76 22.82
CA ASN A 126 -24.14 1.88 24.13
C ASN A 126 -23.87 0.50 24.79
N ASN A 127 -22.95 0.47 25.77
CA ASN A 127 -22.64 -0.77 26.52
C ASN A 127 -23.84 -1.29 27.31
N ARG A 128 -24.67 -0.39 27.84
CA ARG A 128 -25.86 -0.73 28.64
C ARG A 128 -26.79 -1.69 27.91
N THR A 129 -26.89 -1.55 26.58
CA THR A 129 -27.67 -2.44 25.72
C THR A 129 -27.27 -3.90 25.92
N PHE A 130 -25.97 -4.17 25.93
CA PHE A 130 -25.40 -5.51 26.10
C PHE A 130 -25.47 -5.97 27.56
N ASP A 131 -25.19 -5.07 28.51
CA ASP A 131 -25.25 -5.36 29.95
C ASP A 131 -26.66 -5.82 30.38
N ILE A 132 -27.70 -5.11 29.95
CA ILE A 132 -29.09 -5.46 30.25
C ILE A 132 -29.49 -6.78 29.57
N ALA A 133 -29.08 -6.97 28.31
CA ALA A 133 -29.39 -8.19 27.58
C ALA A 133 -28.81 -9.44 28.26
N LEU A 134 -27.57 -9.35 28.74
CA LEU A 134 -26.88 -10.47 29.39
C LEU A 134 -27.47 -10.87 30.74
N THR A 135 -28.20 -9.99 31.42
CA THR A 135 -28.95 -10.34 32.65
C THR A 135 -30.32 -10.96 32.36
N LYS A 136 -30.67 -11.16 31.08
CA LYS A 136 -32.03 -11.52 30.61
C LYS A 136 -33.11 -10.57 31.14
N SER A 137 -32.79 -9.28 31.22
CA SER A 137 -33.76 -8.26 31.60
C SER A 137 -34.34 -7.56 30.36
N PHE A 138 -35.61 -7.18 30.45
CA PHE A 138 -36.32 -6.55 29.34
C PHE A 138 -36.00 -5.06 29.27
N GLN A 139 -35.74 -4.55 28.06
CA GLN A 139 -35.43 -3.14 27.82
C GLN A 139 -36.23 -2.56 26.67
N ILE A 140 -36.54 -1.27 26.80
CA ILE A 140 -37.06 -0.43 25.72
C ILE A 140 -36.03 0.67 25.47
N SER A 141 -35.67 0.87 24.20
CA SER A 141 -34.69 1.86 23.79
C SER A 141 -35.28 2.93 22.87
N ASP A 142 -34.64 4.08 22.81
CA ASP A 142 -34.81 5.03 21.71
C ASP A 142 -34.44 4.42 20.34
N ASP A 143 -34.98 4.99 19.25
CA ASP A 143 -34.77 4.47 17.89
C ASP A 143 -33.37 4.79 17.33
N VAL A 144 -32.39 3.96 17.65
CA VAL A 144 -31.03 3.99 17.07
C VAL A 144 -30.90 2.94 15.97
N GLU A 145 -30.32 3.33 14.84
CA GLU A 145 -30.00 2.43 13.72
C GLU A 145 -28.99 1.36 14.17
N GLY A 146 -29.31 0.08 13.93
CA GLY A 146 -28.49 -1.07 14.33
C GLY A 146 -29.05 -1.82 15.55
N LEU A 147 -29.90 -1.18 16.37
CA LEU A 147 -30.52 -1.85 17.53
C LEU A 147 -31.40 -3.05 17.16
N GLN A 148 -31.98 -3.05 15.95
CA GLN A 148 -32.79 -4.17 15.46
C GLN A 148 -32.00 -5.48 15.38
N ASN A 149 -30.68 -5.40 15.17
CA ASN A 149 -29.80 -6.56 15.09
C ASN A 149 -29.70 -7.29 16.43
N TYR A 150 -30.04 -6.62 17.53
CA TYR A 150 -30.01 -7.14 18.89
C TYR A 150 -31.40 -7.48 19.46
N GLY A 151 -32.46 -7.36 18.65
CA GLY A 151 -33.84 -7.69 19.08
C GLY A 151 -34.49 -6.66 19.99
N ILE A 152 -33.81 -5.54 20.28
CA ILE A 152 -34.25 -4.51 21.22
C ILE A 152 -35.55 -3.85 20.75
N VAL A 153 -36.50 -3.71 21.68
CA VAL A 153 -37.74 -2.98 21.44
C VAL A 153 -37.43 -1.48 21.40
N LYS A 154 -37.85 -0.83 20.32
CA LYS A 154 -37.60 0.60 20.08
C LYS A 154 -38.90 1.38 20.14
N TYR A 155 -38.82 2.65 20.50
CA TYR A 155 -39.94 3.59 20.42
C TYR A 155 -39.54 4.86 19.64
N LYS A 156 -40.53 5.49 18.99
CA LYS A 156 -40.33 6.71 18.18
C LYS A 156 -40.96 7.96 18.78
N ASN A 157 -42.04 7.81 19.55
CA ASN A 157 -42.78 8.92 20.15
C ASN A 157 -43.48 8.52 21.46
N ILE A 158 -43.99 9.51 22.18
CA ILE A 158 -44.61 9.35 23.52
C ILE A 158 -45.74 8.32 23.50
N ASN A 159 -46.66 8.40 22.52
CA ASN A 159 -47.80 7.48 22.43
C ASN A 159 -47.35 6.03 22.22
N GLU A 160 -46.29 5.83 21.42
CA GLU A 160 -45.71 4.50 21.21
C GLU A 160 -45.02 3.99 22.47
N LEU A 161 -44.28 4.85 23.19
CA LEU A 161 -43.66 4.49 24.46
C LEU A 161 -44.70 4.06 25.49
N GLU A 162 -45.77 4.83 25.66
CA GLU A 162 -46.87 4.53 26.59
C GLU A 162 -47.52 3.18 26.25
N ARG A 163 -47.83 2.93 24.97
CA ARG A 163 -48.40 1.65 24.51
C ARG A 163 -47.45 0.47 24.77
N LEU A 164 -46.16 0.63 24.49
CA LEU A 164 -45.16 -0.42 24.71
C LEU A 164 -44.98 -0.71 26.19
N VAL A 165 -44.86 0.33 27.02
CA VAL A 165 -44.77 0.19 28.48
C VAL A 165 -46.00 -0.52 29.03
N ASP A 166 -47.22 -0.12 28.65
CA ASP A 166 -48.44 -0.76 29.11
C ASP A 166 -48.53 -2.24 28.70
N HIS A 167 -48.27 -2.53 27.42
CA HIS A 167 -48.25 -3.90 26.92
C HIS A 167 -47.25 -4.75 27.70
N TYR A 168 -46.00 -4.30 27.76
CA TYR A 168 -44.96 -5.07 28.42
C TYR A 168 -45.08 -5.05 29.93
N LEU A 169 -45.76 -4.13 30.61
CA LEU A 169 -46.04 -4.27 32.04
C LEU A 169 -47.11 -5.32 32.32
N SER A 170 -48.11 -5.42 31.44
CA SER A 170 -49.23 -6.37 31.58
C SER A 170 -48.88 -7.81 31.13
N ASP A 171 -47.95 -7.98 30.19
CA ASP A 171 -47.61 -9.27 29.59
C ASP A 171 -46.18 -9.73 29.95
N GLU A 172 -46.08 -10.56 30.98
CA GLU A 172 -44.81 -11.14 31.42
C GLU A 172 -44.19 -12.10 30.41
N SER A 173 -45.02 -12.88 29.72
CA SER A 173 -44.56 -13.83 28.72
C SER A 173 -43.89 -13.11 27.55
N ALA A 174 -44.53 -12.03 27.05
CA ALA A 174 -43.95 -11.21 25.99
C ALA A 174 -42.64 -10.54 26.42
N ARG A 175 -42.55 -10.02 27.66
CA ARG A 175 -41.29 -9.48 28.21
C ARG A 175 -40.18 -10.53 28.22
N ASN A 176 -40.46 -11.70 28.80
CA ASN A 176 -39.46 -12.76 28.98
C ASN A 176 -38.99 -13.30 27.63
N LYS A 177 -39.91 -13.45 26.66
CA LYS A 177 -39.56 -13.81 25.28
C LYS A 177 -38.61 -12.80 24.65
N LYS A 178 -38.88 -11.50 24.79
CA LYS A 178 -37.99 -10.45 24.26
C LYS A 178 -36.65 -10.36 24.99
N ALA A 179 -36.64 -10.50 26.31
CA ALA A 179 -35.40 -10.52 27.08
C ALA A 179 -34.51 -11.72 26.70
N GLN A 180 -35.11 -12.89 26.44
CA GLN A 180 -34.40 -14.06 25.94
C GLN A 180 -33.86 -13.82 24.51
N GLU A 181 -34.66 -13.25 23.61
CA GLU A 181 -34.18 -12.88 22.26
C GLU A 181 -32.98 -11.92 22.31
N ASN A 182 -33.05 -10.89 23.18
CA ASN A 182 -31.95 -9.94 23.37
C ASN A 182 -30.70 -10.65 23.89
N TYR A 183 -30.84 -11.56 24.86
CA TYR A 183 -29.75 -12.36 25.39
C TYR A 183 -29.09 -13.20 24.30
N ASP A 184 -29.86 -13.95 23.52
CA ASP A 184 -29.34 -14.85 22.47
C ASP A 184 -28.55 -14.07 21.42
N LYS A 185 -29.02 -12.87 21.06
CA LYS A 185 -28.34 -11.98 20.11
C LYS A 185 -27.10 -11.29 20.70
N CYS A 186 -27.06 -11.06 22.01
CA CYS A 186 -25.98 -10.29 22.66
C CYS A 186 -24.92 -11.16 23.38
N MET A 187 -25.19 -12.43 23.70
CA MET A 187 -24.31 -13.27 24.53
C MET A 187 -22.89 -13.45 23.96
N ASN A 188 -22.71 -13.23 22.65
CA ASN A 188 -21.42 -13.31 21.98
C ASN A 188 -20.66 -11.96 21.90
N TYR A 189 -21.22 -10.89 22.47
CA TYR A 189 -20.64 -9.55 22.49
C TYR A 189 -19.88 -9.33 23.79
N THR A 190 -18.79 -10.09 23.98
CA THR A 190 -18.00 -10.05 25.22
C THR A 190 -16.69 -9.29 25.04
N PHE A 191 -16.19 -8.65 26.10
CA PHE A 191 -14.90 -7.95 26.05
C PHE A 191 -13.75 -8.88 25.63
N ALA A 192 -13.76 -10.14 26.07
CA ALA A 192 -12.77 -11.14 25.67
C ALA A 192 -12.75 -11.34 24.14
N LYS A 193 -13.93 -11.56 23.52
CA LYS A 193 -14.04 -11.72 22.05
C LYS A 193 -13.63 -10.46 21.30
N ARG A 194 -13.88 -9.26 21.85
CA ARG A 194 -13.43 -7.99 21.25
C ARG A 194 -11.92 -7.84 21.33
N ALA A 195 -11.31 -8.20 22.47
CA ALA A 195 -9.86 -8.20 22.64
C ALA A 195 -9.18 -9.17 21.67
N GLU A 196 -9.69 -10.40 21.54
CA GLU A 196 -9.22 -11.37 20.55
C GLU A 196 -9.28 -10.83 19.11
N PHE A 197 -10.40 -10.20 18.74
CA PHE A 197 -10.56 -9.59 17.42
C PHE A 197 -9.58 -8.43 17.19
N ILE A 198 -9.37 -7.55 18.19
CA ILE A 198 -8.38 -6.46 18.12
C ILE A 198 -6.99 -7.05 17.92
N ILE A 199 -6.58 -8.01 18.76
CA ILE A 199 -5.27 -8.66 18.71
C ILE A 199 -5.06 -9.30 17.34
N LYS A 200 -6.04 -10.07 16.84
CA LYS A 200 -5.97 -10.69 15.51
C LYS A 200 -5.69 -9.67 14.42
N ASN A 201 -6.45 -8.57 14.36
CA ASN A 201 -6.28 -7.56 13.32
C ASN A 201 -4.99 -6.74 13.47
N ILE A 202 -4.55 -6.46 14.71
CA ILE A 202 -3.23 -5.86 14.95
C ILE A 202 -2.12 -6.80 14.49
N CYS A 203 -2.19 -8.08 14.84
CA CYS A 203 -1.22 -9.08 14.40
C CYS A 203 -1.21 -9.20 12.88
N THR A 204 -2.35 -9.24 12.20
CA THR A 204 -2.42 -9.24 10.72
C THR A 204 -1.80 -7.98 10.13
N ALA A 205 -2.12 -6.79 10.66
CA ALA A 205 -1.53 -5.53 10.20
C ALA A 205 -0.02 -5.46 10.47
N ALA A 206 0.45 -5.94 11.62
CA ALA A 206 1.86 -6.03 11.97
C ALA A 206 2.59 -7.07 11.09
N SER A 207 1.89 -8.14 10.71
CA SER A 207 2.33 -9.20 9.79
C SER A 207 2.33 -8.80 8.33
N ILE A 208 1.91 -7.57 7.98
CA ILE A 208 2.23 -6.97 6.68
C ILE A 208 3.73 -6.80 6.66
N LYS A 209 4.44 -7.84 6.23
CA LYS A 209 5.88 -7.82 6.08
C LYS A 209 6.21 -6.68 5.13
N SER A 210 7.26 -5.91 5.43
CA SER A 210 7.79 -5.00 4.41
C SER A 210 8.04 -5.82 3.14
N PRO A 211 7.73 -5.29 1.95
CA PRO A 211 8.18 -5.97 0.74
C PRO A 211 9.71 -6.10 0.78
N TYR A 212 10.42 -5.17 1.45
CA TYR A 212 11.86 -5.18 1.68
C TYR A 212 12.28 -6.13 2.81
N ARG A 213 13.14 -7.09 2.45
CA ARG A 213 13.85 -7.99 3.38
C ARG A 213 15.25 -7.49 3.72
N SER A 214 15.80 -6.62 2.88
CA SER A 214 17.12 -6.04 3.06
C SER A 214 17.23 -4.67 2.39
N CYS A 215 18.26 -3.91 2.76
CA CYS A 215 18.65 -2.67 2.10
C CYS A 215 19.93 -2.89 1.29
N ASN A 216 19.87 -2.74 -0.03
CA ASN A 216 21.01 -2.86 -0.94
C ASN A 216 22.04 -1.71 -0.84
N ILE A 217 21.74 -0.65 -0.08
CA ILE A 217 22.65 0.47 0.17
C ILE A 217 23.47 0.23 1.45
N CYS A 218 22.82 0.01 2.60
CA CYS A 218 23.54 -0.10 3.88
C CYS A 218 23.70 -1.53 4.41
N GLY A 219 23.12 -2.51 3.73
CA GLY A 219 23.19 -3.93 4.13
C GLY A 219 22.19 -4.35 5.22
N HIS A 220 21.34 -3.46 5.73
CA HIS A 220 20.29 -3.78 6.73
C HIS A 220 19.54 -5.05 6.34
N GLN A 221 19.33 -5.96 7.30
CA GLN A 221 18.54 -7.19 7.15
C GLN A 221 17.31 -7.13 8.05
N GLY A 222 16.15 -7.55 7.54
CA GLY A 222 14.88 -7.57 8.26
C GLY A 222 13.77 -6.77 7.57
N ASP A 223 12.53 -7.02 7.97
CA ASP A 223 11.32 -6.42 7.39
C ASP A 223 10.69 -5.32 8.25
N ASN A 224 11.45 -4.83 9.23
CA ASN A 224 11.13 -3.72 10.14
C ASN A 224 11.41 -2.35 9.52
N PHE A 225 11.17 -2.19 8.21
CA PHE A 225 11.24 -0.90 7.55
C PHE A 225 10.19 0.06 8.13
N LEU A 226 10.54 1.35 8.21
CA LEU A 226 9.73 2.41 8.78
C LEU A 226 8.78 3.01 7.74
N ASP A 227 7.71 3.63 8.22
CA ASP A 227 6.77 4.37 7.37
C ASP A 227 7.36 5.70 6.86
N MET A 228 6.83 6.18 5.74
CA MET A 228 7.08 7.53 5.19
C MET A 228 5.75 8.13 4.69
N GLY A 229 5.13 8.97 5.52
CA GLY A 229 3.79 9.51 5.26
C GLY A 229 2.75 8.38 5.20
N SER A 230 1.95 8.34 4.13
CA SER A 230 0.98 7.26 3.89
C SER A 230 1.61 5.93 3.45
N ARG A 231 2.88 5.93 3.03
CA ARG A 231 3.56 4.75 2.50
C ARG A 231 4.14 3.92 3.63
N LYS A 232 3.70 2.67 3.72
CA LYS A 232 4.01 1.76 4.83
C LYS A 232 5.29 0.96 4.60
N LYS A 233 6.15 0.89 5.62
CA LYS A 233 7.37 0.08 5.63
C LYS A 233 8.29 0.25 4.42
N VAL A 234 8.54 1.50 3.99
CA VAL A 234 9.36 1.82 2.81
C VAL A 234 10.72 2.45 3.14
N ARG A 235 10.91 2.94 4.37
CA ARG A 235 12.12 3.65 4.79
C ARG A 235 13.04 2.73 5.58
N CYS A 236 14.30 2.61 5.17
CA CYS A 236 15.28 1.78 5.87
C CYS A 236 15.51 2.31 7.29
N PRO A 237 15.47 1.46 8.35
CA PRO A 237 15.66 1.93 9.72
C PRO A 237 17.10 2.31 10.05
N GLN A 238 18.08 1.86 9.23
CA GLN A 238 19.50 2.09 9.46
C GLN A 238 20.02 3.33 8.70
N CYS A 239 19.82 3.38 7.38
CA CYS A 239 20.33 4.50 6.55
C CYS A 239 19.25 5.50 6.12
N ASN A 240 17.98 5.30 6.49
CA ASN A 240 16.85 6.14 6.07
C ASN A 240 16.57 6.19 4.56
N SER A 241 17.19 5.34 3.74
CA SER A 241 16.87 5.24 2.31
C SER A 241 15.40 4.92 2.07
N LEU A 242 14.80 5.52 1.04
CA LEU A 242 13.49 5.18 0.51
C LEU A 242 13.64 4.23 -0.70
N GLU A 243 12.51 3.80 -1.25
CA GLU A 243 12.50 2.85 -2.37
C GLU A 243 13.22 3.37 -3.61
N ARG A 244 13.05 4.66 -3.93
CA ARG A 244 13.67 5.29 -5.11
C ARG A 244 15.20 5.29 -5.03
N GLN A 245 15.79 5.60 -3.87
CA GLN A 245 17.25 5.56 -3.75
C GLN A 245 17.79 4.14 -3.81
N ARG A 246 17.07 3.17 -3.24
CA ARG A 246 17.44 1.76 -3.38
C ARG A 246 17.36 1.30 -4.83
N ALA A 247 16.37 1.75 -5.59
CA ALA A 247 16.26 1.45 -7.01
C ALA A 247 17.37 2.10 -7.83
N LEU A 248 17.68 3.38 -7.58
CA LEU A 248 18.80 4.09 -8.20
C LEU A 248 20.13 3.39 -7.89
N TRP A 249 20.38 2.99 -6.65
CA TRP A 249 21.59 2.22 -6.32
C TRP A 249 21.67 0.91 -7.10
N SER A 250 20.54 0.19 -7.23
CA SER A 250 20.50 -1.03 -8.04
C SER A 250 20.85 -0.76 -9.50
N LEU A 251 20.38 0.34 -10.09
CA LEU A 251 20.71 0.74 -11.45
C LEU A 251 22.21 1.06 -11.60
N LEU A 252 22.74 1.90 -10.72
CA LEU A 252 24.16 2.30 -10.74
C LEU A 252 25.09 1.08 -10.66
N ASN A 253 24.75 0.12 -9.81
CA ASN A 253 25.51 -1.10 -9.60
C ASN A 253 25.30 -2.14 -10.73
N SER A 254 24.07 -2.37 -11.19
CA SER A 254 23.78 -3.40 -12.20
C SER A 254 24.32 -3.04 -13.59
N ARG A 255 24.36 -1.75 -13.91
CA ARG A 255 24.87 -1.21 -15.18
C ARG A 255 26.35 -0.84 -15.11
N ASN A 256 27.01 -1.03 -13.96
CA ASN A 256 28.42 -0.68 -13.75
C ASN A 256 28.73 0.80 -14.08
N ILE A 257 27.76 1.69 -13.78
CA ILE A 257 27.87 3.16 -13.99
C ILE A 257 28.87 3.74 -12.99
N LEU A 258 28.92 3.19 -11.77
CA LEU A 258 29.89 3.56 -10.74
C LEU A 258 30.99 2.51 -10.62
N GLN A 259 32.25 2.97 -10.64
CA GLN A 259 33.44 2.16 -10.43
C GLN A 259 34.41 2.88 -9.47
N PRO A 260 35.18 2.15 -8.64
CA PRO A 260 36.18 2.75 -7.77
C PRO A 260 37.15 3.67 -8.54
N GLY A 261 37.51 4.80 -7.95
CA GLY A 261 38.38 5.82 -8.55
C GLY A 261 37.65 6.89 -9.38
N MET A 262 36.34 6.77 -9.58
CA MET A 262 35.53 7.78 -10.29
C MET A 262 35.23 9.02 -9.43
N ASN A 263 35.06 10.16 -10.10
CA ASN A 263 34.58 11.41 -9.51
C ASN A 263 33.07 11.54 -9.70
N VAL A 264 32.33 11.71 -8.60
CA VAL A 264 30.87 11.75 -8.57
C VAL A 264 30.39 13.08 -7.99
N LEU A 265 29.49 13.75 -8.71
CA LEU A 265 28.75 14.92 -8.24
C LEU A 265 27.31 14.51 -7.94
N GLU A 266 26.80 14.83 -6.75
CA GLU A 266 25.36 14.76 -6.45
C GLU A 266 24.76 16.15 -6.23
N VAL A 267 23.68 16.44 -6.94
CA VAL A 267 22.95 17.72 -6.88
C VAL A 267 21.71 17.57 -6.00
N ALA A 268 21.58 18.48 -5.04
CA ALA A 268 20.54 18.55 -4.01
C ALA A 268 20.28 17.19 -3.31
N PRO A 269 21.32 16.62 -2.67
CA PRO A 269 21.22 15.30 -2.07
C PRO A 269 20.17 15.28 -0.94
N LEU A 270 19.37 14.21 -0.88
CA LEU A 270 18.28 14.12 0.12
C LEU A 270 18.81 13.97 1.55
N SER A 271 19.97 13.34 1.73
CA SER A 271 20.57 13.11 3.05
C SER A 271 22.07 12.86 2.95
N LYS A 272 22.80 13.20 4.02
CA LYS A 272 24.25 12.99 4.11
C LYS A 272 24.69 11.54 3.92
N ARG A 273 23.86 10.60 4.39
CA ARG A 273 24.22 9.17 4.49
C ARG A 273 23.89 8.39 3.22
N ILE A 274 22.84 8.78 2.52
CA ILE A 274 22.42 8.10 1.28
C ILE A 274 23.34 8.59 0.17
N PHE A 275 23.95 7.66 -0.56
CA PHE A 275 24.98 7.87 -1.57
C PHE A 275 26.29 8.47 -1.05
N GLY A 276 26.31 9.57 -0.29
CA GLY A 276 27.56 10.21 0.16
C GLY A 276 28.58 9.28 0.82
N ASP A 277 28.28 8.80 2.03
CA ASP A 277 29.18 7.87 2.75
C ASP A 277 29.42 6.58 1.96
N PHE A 278 28.42 6.12 1.21
CA PHE A 278 28.47 4.83 0.55
C PHE A 278 29.31 4.84 -0.74
N ILE A 279 29.18 5.88 -1.56
CA ILE A 279 29.98 6.12 -2.76
C ILE A 279 31.44 6.37 -2.36
N LYS A 280 31.67 7.12 -1.27
CA LYS A 280 33.01 7.26 -0.69
C LYS A 280 33.60 5.92 -0.27
N ASN A 281 32.84 5.09 0.45
CA ASN A 281 33.26 3.75 0.87
C ASN A 281 33.41 2.77 -0.29
N TYR A 282 32.70 2.99 -1.41
CA TYR A 282 32.86 2.24 -2.66
C TYR A 282 34.17 2.59 -3.39
N GLY A 283 34.89 3.62 -2.94
CA GLY A 283 36.19 4.04 -3.47
C GLY A 283 36.12 5.15 -4.50
N CYS A 284 35.00 5.87 -4.60
CA CYS A 284 34.86 7.03 -5.48
C CYS A 284 35.13 8.33 -4.72
N THR A 285 35.60 9.36 -5.43
CA THR A 285 35.56 10.74 -4.95
C THR A 285 34.12 11.23 -5.07
N TYR A 286 33.55 11.76 -4.00
CA TYR A 286 32.17 12.24 -3.97
C TYR A 286 32.13 13.69 -3.50
N VAL A 287 31.40 14.51 -4.25
CA VAL A 287 31.08 15.90 -3.93
C VAL A 287 29.57 16.08 -4.03
N CYS A 288 28.99 16.83 -3.10
CA CYS A 288 27.58 17.21 -3.16
C CYS A 288 27.36 18.71 -3.02
N ILE A 289 26.33 19.19 -3.73
CA ILE A 289 25.95 20.59 -3.78
C ILE A 289 24.45 20.77 -3.58
N ASP A 290 24.05 21.95 -3.14
CA ASP A 290 22.67 22.43 -3.14
C ASP A 290 22.72 23.95 -3.23
N LYS A 291 21.65 24.58 -3.75
CA LYS A 291 21.56 26.03 -3.87
C LYS A 291 21.58 26.73 -2.52
N TRP A 292 21.09 26.08 -1.46
CA TRP A 292 21.02 26.66 -0.13
C TRP A 292 21.43 25.66 0.95
N LYS A 293 22.45 25.99 1.76
CA LYS A 293 22.79 25.25 3.00
C LYS A 293 21.73 25.40 4.09
N SER A 294 20.90 26.43 4.00
CA SER A 294 19.75 26.64 4.89
C SER A 294 18.53 25.79 4.51
N GLY A 295 18.61 25.03 3.42
CA GLY A 295 17.50 24.29 2.84
C GLY A 295 16.56 25.17 2.01
N ASN A 296 15.77 24.54 1.14
CA ASN A 296 14.74 25.20 0.34
C ASN A 296 13.66 25.79 1.27
N PRO A 297 13.35 27.10 1.21
CA PRO A 297 12.30 27.70 2.04
C PRO A 297 10.91 27.07 1.85
N LEU A 298 10.64 26.54 0.65
CA LEU A 298 9.39 25.88 0.26
C LEU A 298 9.38 24.39 0.60
N ASP A 299 10.55 23.80 0.85
CA ASP A 299 10.71 22.41 1.28
C ASP A 299 11.86 22.29 2.28
N LYS A 300 11.54 22.58 3.56
CA LYS A 300 12.53 22.69 4.63
C LYS A 300 13.16 21.33 4.94
N ARG A 301 14.40 21.16 4.51
CA ARG A 301 15.27 20.04 4.85
C ARG A 301 16.58 20.57 5.43
N ASP A 302 17.19 19.84 6.35
CA ASP A 302 18.56 20.16 6.78
C ASP A 302 19.53 19.78 5.65
N THR A 303 20.14 20.78 5.03
CA THR A 303 21.19 20.66 3.99
C THR A 303 22.49 21.32 4.44
N SER A 304 22.65 21.62 5.73
CA SER A 304 23.85 22.30 6.27
C SER A 304 25.14 21.50 6.08
N TRP A 305 25.00 20.20 5.82
CA TRP A 305 26.07 19.23 5.67
C TRP A 305 26.59 19.05 4.24
N ILE A 306 25.99 19.69 3.24
CA ILE A 306 26.50 19.62 1.85
C ILE A 306 27.89 20.24 1.76
N ASP A 307 28.68 19.79 0.79
CA ASP A 307 30.06 20.26 0.63
C ASP A 307 30.07 21.74 0.20
N TYR A 308 29.32 22.09 -0.86
CA TYR A 308 29.27 23.45 -1.41
C TYR A 308 27.84 23.99 -1.56
N GLU A 309 27.64 25.26 -1.22
CA GLU A 309 26.44 26.02 -1.60
C GLU A 309 26.62 26.52 -3.03
N MET A 310 25.85 26.00 -3.99
CA MET A 310 26.06 26.23 -5.41
C MET A 310 24.77 26.02 -6.21
N ASP A 311 24.50 26.95 -7.14
CA ASP A 311 23.38 26.83 -8.09
C ASP A 311 23.77 25.89 -9.24
N ILE A 312 22.89 24.95 -9.59
CA ILE A 312 23.12 24.01 -10.70
C ILE A 312 23.22 24.72 -12.06
N CYS A 313 22.67 25.92 -12.18
CA CYS A 313 22.82 26.77 -13.37
C CYS A 313 24.18 27.47 -13.46
N ASP A 314 25.04 27.37 -12.45
CA ASP A 314 26.33 28.06 -12.39
C ASP A 314 27.36 27.26 -11.58
N LEU A 315 27.77 26.11 -12.11
CA LEU A 315 28.68 25.19 -11.44
C LEU A 315 30.12 25.74 -11.43
N LYS A 316 30.69 25.91 -10.24
CA LYS A 316 32.08 26.37 -10.04
C LYS A 316 33.11 25.23 -10.12
N PHE A 317 32.88 24.30 -11.04
CA PHE A 317 33.79 23.20 -11.36
C PHE A 317 34.32 23.37 -12.77
N ASP A 318 35.53 22.86 -13.01
CA ASP A 318 36.15 22.86 -14.33
C ASP A 318 35.40 21.93 -15.29
N ASP A 319 35.56 22.17 -16.58
CA ASP A 319 35.03 21.30 -17.63
C ASP A 319 35.59 19.88 -17.48
N ASN A 320 34.81 18.86 -17.86
CA ASN A 320 35.26 17.46 -17.85
C ASN A 320 35.79 16.94 -16.49
N THR A 321 35.21 17.39 -15.38
CA THR A 321 35.64 17.02 -14.02
C THR A 321 35.07 15.67 -13.55
N PHE A 322 33.78 15.43 -13.79
CA PHE A 322 33.05 14.31 -13.18
C PHE A 322 32.83 13.16 -14.15
N ASP A 323 32.96 11.94 -13.63
CA ASP A 323 32.60 10.71 -14.34
C ASP A 323 31.10 10.45 -14.23
N VAL A 324 30.47 10.82 -13.11
CA VAL A 324 29.04 10.65 -12.87
C VAL A 324 28.43 11.89 -12.22
N VAL A 325 27.28 12.34 -12.75
CA VAL A 325 26.44 13.37 -12.12
C VAL A 325 25.09 12.75 -11.75
N LEU A 326 24.72 12.83 -10.48
CA LEU A 326 23.45 12.34 -9.93
C LEU A 326 22.53 13.53 -9.59
N MET A 327 21.29 13.49 -10.05
CA MET A 327 20.28 14.50 -9.72
C MET A 327 18.89 13.86 -9.62
N GLN A 328 18.20 14.03 -8.48
CA GLN A 328 16.89 13.43 -8.23
C GLN A 328 15.86 14.49 -7.86
N HIS A 329 14.79 14.61 -8.65
CA HIS A 329 13.67 15.51 -8.35
C HIS A 329 14.09 16.97 -8.10
N VAL A 330 15.00 17.49 -8.92
CA VAL A 330 15.54 18.86 -8.79
C VAL A 330 15.16 19.71 -9.99
N ILE A 331 15.33 19.16 -11.19
CA ILE A 331 15.32 19.94 -12.42
C ILE A 331 13.95 20.55 -12.73
N GLU A 332 12.88 19.94 -12.24
CA GLU A 332 11.51 20.47 -12.31
C GLU A 332 11.25 21.68 -11.39
N GLU A 333 12.16 21.96 -10.45
CA GLU A 333 12.16 23.14 -9.58
C GLU A 333 13.09 24.26 -10.12
N VAL A 334 13.91 23.99 -11.14
CA VAL A 334 14.91 24.93 -11.66
C VAL A 334 14.32 25.78 -12.80
N PRO A 335 14.15 27.11 -12.66
CA PRO A 335 13.53 27.94 -13.69
C PRO A 335 14.22 27.90 -15.07
N ASP A 336 15.56 27.84 -15.10
CA ASP A 336 16.35 27.71 -16.33
C ASP A 336 16.98 26.32 -16.42
N ASP A 337 16.17 25.33 -16.78
CA ASP A 337 16.63 23.93 -16.88
C ASP A 337 17.65 23.71 -17.99
N LEU A 338 17.55 24.45 -19.10
CA LEU A 338 18.52 24.37 -20.20
C LEU A 338 19.92 24.79 -19.75
N LYS A 339 20.02 25.87 -18.96
CA LYS A 339 21.31 26.26 -18.39
C LYS A 339 21.84 25.20 -17.43
N ALA A 340 21.00 24.64 -16.57
CA ALA A 340 21.38 23.53 -15.69
C ALA A 340 21.89 22.31 -16.46
N PHE A 341 21.20 21.88 -17.54
CA PHE A 341 21.68 20.78 -18.38
C PHE A 341 22.98 21.11 -19.10
N SER A 342 23.15 22.36 -19.55
CA SER A 342 24.39 22.82 -20.16
C SER A 342 25.56 22.75 -19.18
N GLU A 343 25.36 23.14 -17.92
CA GLU A 343 26.39 23.02 -16.88
C GLU A 343 26.70 21.56 -16.54
N ILE A 344 25.68 20.71 -16.44
CA ILE A 344 25.87 19.26 -16.23
C ILE A 344 26.70 18.65 -17.36
N SER A 345 26.35 18.95 -18.62
CA SER A 345 27.07 18.47 -19.79
C SER A 345 28.53 18.97 -19.80
N ARG A 346 28.75 20.25 -19.45
CA ARG A 346 30.09 20.85 -19.38
C ARG A 346 31.00 20.20 -18.35
N VAL A 347 30.51 19.94 -17.14
CA VAL A 347 31.33 19.36 -16.05
C VAL A 347 31.50 17.86 -16.17
N LEU A 348 30.69 17.18 -16.99
CA LEU A 348 30.87 15.76 -17.31
C LEU A 348 32.06 15.55 -18.24
N LYS A 349 32.83 14.49 -17.99
CA LYS A 349 33.81 13.98 -18.97
C LYS A 349 33.09 13.51 -20.23
N GLN A 350 33.80 13.45 -21.35
CA GLN A 350 33.25 12.92 -22.62
C GLN A 350 32.66 11.51 -22.52
N THR A 351 33.19 10.67 -21.62
CA THR A 351 32.68 9.32 -21.33
C THR A 351 31.82 9.25 -20.05
N GLY A 352 31.53 10.40 -19.45
CA GLY A 352 30.79 10.51 -18.21
C GLY A 352 29.29 10.32 -18.41
N VAL A 353 28.58 10.02 -17.32
CA VAL A 353 27.15 9.71 -17.34
C VAL A 353 26.39 10.62 -16.38
N ALA A 354 25.35 11.30 -16.89
CA ALA A 354 24.33 11.93 -16.05
C ALA A 354 23.23 10.91 -15.74
N VAL A 355 22.89 10.74 -14.46
CA VAL A 355 21.73 9.96 -14.02
C VAL A 355 20.71 10.89 -13.37
N LEU A 356 19.60 11.08 -14.08
CA LEU A 356 18.61 12.12 -13.79
C LEU A 356 17.24 11.49 -13.50
N GLU A 357 16.76 11.59 -12.26
CA GLU A 357 15.39 11.18 -11.90
C GLU A 357 14.45 12.39 -12.03
N VAL A 358 13.60 12.37 -13.05
CA VAL A 358 12.70 13.47 -13.43
C VAL A 358 11.25 12.99 -13.43
N PRO A 359 10.30 13.68 -12.77
CA PRO A 359 8.88 13.38 -12.91
C PRO A 359 8.40 13.59 -14.35
N HIS A 360 8.24 12.50 -15.09
CA HIS A 360 7.83 12.52 -16.49
C HIS A 360 6.36 12.12 -16.64
N PHE A 361 5.57 12.99 -17.25
CA PHE A 361 4.13 12.80 -17.46
C PHE A 361 3.88 12.30 -18.88
N SER A 362 4.01 10.98 -19.08
CA SER A 362 3.94 10.32 -20.40
C SER A 362 2.65 10.55 -21.20
N HIS A 363 1.57 10.97 -20.53
CA HIS A 363 0.30 11.33 -21.17
C HIS A 363 0.28 12.77 -21.73
N LYS A 364 1.31 13.58 -21.46
CA LYS A 364 1.42 14.96 -21.95
C LYS A 364 2.43 15.05 -23.08
N ARG A 365 2.00 15.56 -24.23
CA ARG A 365 2.91 15.78 -25.37
C ARG A 365 3.90 16.93 -25.13
N LYS A 366 3.51 17.94 -24.36
CA LYS A 366 4.30 19.13 -24.08
C LYS A 366 4.49 19.35 -22.58
N THR A 367 5.62 19.92 -22.23
CA THR A 367 5.97 20.36 -20.89
C THR A 367 5.07 21.51 -20.51
N TYR A 368 4.53 21.44 -19.30
CA TYR A 368 3.64 22.46 -18.77
C TYR A 368 4.38 23.28 -17.72
N GLU A 369 4.61 24.55 -18.02
CA GLU A 369 5.21 25.52 -17.11
C GLU A 369 4.12 26.14 -16.22
N TYR A 370 4.39 26.25 -14.92
CA TYR A 370 3.52 26.93 -13.98
C TYR A 370 3.83 28.42 -13.90
N TYR A 371 2.79 29.22 -13.69
CA TYR A 371 2.96 30.67 -13.47
C TYR A 371 3.60 30.97 -12.10
N GLU A 372 3.25 30.19 -11.08
CA GLU A 372 3.83 30.25 -9.74
C GLU A 372 4.31 28.86 -9.32
N PRO A 373 5.39 28.76 -8.52
CA PRO A 373 5.85 27.49 -7.99
C PRO A 373 4.76 26.75 -7.22
N ARG A 374 4.58 25.46 -7.51
CA ARG A 374 3.66 24.59 -6.78
C ARG A 374 4.29 24.06 -5.49
N LYS A 375 3.56 23.18 -4.81
CA LYS A 375 4.02 22.45 -3.62
C LYS A 375 5.42 21.86 -3.88
N PHE A 376 6.36 22.13 -2.96
CA PHE A 376 7.80 21.79 -3.03
C PHE A 376 8.67 22.68 -3.93
N GLY A 377 8.10 23.64 -4.66
CA GLY A 377 8.86 24.58 -5.48
C GLY A 377 8.88 24.25 -6.98
N ASN A 378 8.17 23.20 -7.40
CA ASN A 378 8.08 22.81 -8.81
C ASN A 378 7.56 23.95 -9.67
N VAL A 379 8.31 24.31 -10.71
CA VAL A 379 7.92 25.32 -11.71
C VAL A 379 7.38 24.69 -13.00
N ARG A 380 7.49 23.35 -13.16
CA ARG A 380 6.95 22.66 -14.33
C ARG A 380 6.61 21.19 -14.12
N GLU A 381 5.89 20.66 -15.09
CA GLU A 381 5.65 19.23 -15.31
C GLU A 381 6.16 18.83 -16.71
N TYR A 382 7.15 17.95 -16.77
CA TYR A 382 7.73 17.50 -18.03
C TYR A 382 6.80 16.58 -18.81
N GLY A 383 6.55 16.92 -20.08
CA GLY A 383 5.91 16.06 -21.05
C GLY A 383 6.93 15.34 -21.93
N VAL A 384 6.44 14.62 -22.94
CA VAL A 384 7.27 13.82 -23.88
C VAL A 384 8.27 14.68 -24.67
N ASP A 385 8.04 15.98 -24.80
CA ASP A 385 8.96 16.94 -25.42
C ASP A 385 10.24 17.20 -24.61
N PHE A 386 10.29 16.79 -23.34
CA PHE A 386 11.49 16.84 -22.52
C PHE A 386 12.71 16.22 -23.22
N TYR A 387 12.49 15.13 -23.96
CA TYR A 387 13.56 14.41 -24.64
C TYR A 387 14.21 15.20 -25.75
N GLU A 388 13.43 15.87 -26.59
CA GLU A 388 13.98 16.70 -27.67
C GLU A 388 14.70 17.93 -27.10
N LYS A 389 14.30 18.40 -25.92
CA LYS A 389 14.94 19.51 -25.21
C LYS A 389 16.38 19.19 -24.80
N VAL A 390 16.63 17.99 -24.25
CA VAL A 390 17.95 17.61 -23.70
C VAL A 390 18.88 16.95 -24.71
N LYS A 391 18.33 16.41 -25.80
CA LYS A 391 19.06 15.68 -26.86
C LYS A 391 20.30 16.41 -27.41
N PRO A 392 20.33 17.73 -27.62
CA PRO A 392 21.51 18.41 -28.16
C PRO A 392 22.71 18.42 -27.20
N LEU A 393 22.49 18.13 -25.91
CA LEU A 393 23.49 18.29 -24.85
C LEU A 393 24.16 16.98 -24.44
N PHE A 394 23.61 15.83 -24.84
CA PHE A 394 24.09 14.49 -24.46
C PHE A 394 24.22 13.56 -25.67
N GLY A 395 25.31 12.80 -25.76
CA GLY A 395 25.64 12.00 -26.95
C GLY A 395 24.89 10.68 -27.12
N GLN A 396 24.46 10.04 -26.02
CA GLN A 396 23.71 8.78 -26.02
C GLN A 396 22.69 8.80 -24.87
N ARG A 397 21.54 8.12 -25.06
CA ARG A 397 20.46 8.04 -24.07
C ARG A 397 19.97 6.61 -23.89
N GLU A 398 19.71 6.24 -22.64
CA GLU A 398 18.92 5.08 -22.24
C GLU A 398 17.76 5.53 -21.35
N GLU A 399 16.54 5.05 -21.58
CA GLU A 399 15.39 5.25 -20.69
C GLU A 399 15.16 3.99 -19.87
N GLU A 400 15.18 4.12 -18.56
CA GLU A 400 14.92 3.01 -17.65
C GLU A 400 13.65 3.29 -16.85
N ARG A 401 12.61 2.52 -17.13
CA ARG A 401 11.39 2.57 -16.33
C ARG A 401 11.56 1.74 -15.07
N ILE A 402 11.73 2.41 -13.94
CA ILE A 402 11.76 1.76 -12.64
C ILE A 402 10.32 1.46 -12.19
N ASP A 403 9.90 0.22 -12.35
CA ASP A 403 8.59 -0.29 -11.92
C ASP A 403 8.71 -1.28 -10.75
N SER A 404 7.58 -1.90 -10.37
CA SER A 404 7.54 -2.92 -9.32
C SER A 404 8.43 -4.13 -9.63
N THR A 405 8.80 -4.36 -10.89
CA THR A 405 9.70 -5.43 -11.33
C THR A 405 11.15 -5.08 -11.01
N ILE A 406 11.60 -3.84 -11.25
CA ILE A 406 12.92 -3.37 -10.79
C ILE A 406 13.00 -3.35 -9.26
N LEU A 407 11.91 -2.97 -8.58
CA LEU A 407 11.81 -3.12 -7.12
C LEU A 407 11.81 -4.61 -6.70
N SER A 408 11.27 -5.53 -7.52
CA SER A 408 11.33 -6.97 -7.25
C SER A 408 12.74 -7.55 -7.35
N LEU A 409 13.64 -6.90 -8.10
CA LEU A 409 15.08 -7.22 -8.08
C LEU A 409 15.73 -6.89 -6.73
N LEU A 410 15.12 -6.04 -5.89
CA LEU A 410 15.53 -5.86 -4.49
C LEU A 410 15.11 -7.03 -3.59
N PHE A 411 14.14 -7.86 -4.02
CA PHE A 411 13.53 -8.93 -3.21
C PHE A 411 13.97 -10.34 -3.60
N LYS A 412 14.59 -10.48 -4.77
CA LYS A 412 15.19 -11.74 -5.20
C LYS A 412 16.68 -11.67 -4.94
N GLU A 413 17.19 -12.60 -4.12
CA GLU A 413 18.56 -13.07 -4.34
C GLU A 413 18.70 -13.35 -5.84
N LYS A 414 19.75 -12.78 -6.44
CA LYS A 414 19.98 -12.74 -7.89
C LYS A 414 19.47 -14.01 -8.60
N PRO A 415 18.64 -13.91 -9.65
CA PRO A 415 18.98 -14.65 -10.84
C PRO A 415 20.20 -13.94 -11.42
N HIS A 416 21.38 -14.57 -11.29
CA HIS A 416 22.53 -14.19 -12.07
C HIS A 416 22.11 -14.03 -13.54
N ASN A 417 22.45 -12.89 -14.15
CA ASN A 417 22.54 -12.69 -15.59
C ASN A 417 21.27 -13.00 -16.40
N GLN A 418 20.43 -12.00 -16.65
CA GLN A 418 19.93 -11.85 -18.02
C GLN A 418 21.01 -11.07 -18.78
N LYS A 419 21.98 -11.81 -19.32
CA LYS A 419 22.95 -11.21 -20.24
C LYS A 419 22.23 -10.89 -21.53
N GLN A 420 22.28 -9.64 -21.93
CA GLN A 420 21.83 -9.21 -23.24
C GLN A 420 22.82 -9.76 -24.27
N PHE A 421 22.33 -10.43 -25.32
CA PHE A 421 23.19 -10.82 -26.43
C PHE A 421 23.64 -9.57 -27.17
N THR A 422 24.95 -9.32 -27.20
CA THR A 422 25.56 -8.19 -27.91
C THR A 422 25.99 -8.54 -29.32
N LEU A 423 25.64 -9.75 -29.79
CA LEU A 423 25.95 -10.22 -31.13
C LEU A 423 24.67 -10.26 -31.99
N PRO A 424 24.76 -10.02 -33.31
CA PRO A 424 23.60 -10.01 -34.19
C PRO A 424 22.81 -11.32 -34.10
N VAL A 425 21.49 -11.20 -33.98
CA VAL A 425 20.59 -12.36 -33.99
C VAL A 425 19.83 -12.35 -35.31
N LEU A 426 20.01 -13.42 -36.10
CA LEU A 426 19.15 -13.70 -37.24
C LEU A 426 18.03 -14.62 -36.74
N MET A 427 16.81 -14.08 -36.71
CA MET A 427 15.60 -14.81 -36.38
C MET A 427 14.75 -14.90 -37.63
N ASP A 428 14.48 -16.11 -38.09
CA ASP A 428 13.69 -16.33 -39.30
C ASP A 428 12.56 -17.32 -39.02
N HIS A 429 11.41 -17.10 -39.67
CA HIS A 429 10.16 -17.79 -39.38
C HIS A 429 9.44 -18.21 -40.67
N PRO A 430 9.29 -19.53 -40.94
CA PRO A 430 8.76 -20.00 -42.23
C PRO A 430 7.30 -19.63 -42.51
N ARG A 431 6.42 -19.57 -41.49
CA ARG A 431 4.98 -19.33 -41.71
C ARG A 431 4.58 -17.97 -42.28
N TYR A 432 5.42 -16.93 -42.23
CA TYR A 432 4.95 -15.59 -42.63
C TYR A 432 4.95 -15.34 -44.15
N GLN A 433 5.62 -16.16 -44.96
CA GLN A 433 5.49 -16.16 -46.43
C GLN A 433 5.90 -17.54 -46.97
N ALA A 434 4.92 -18.39 -47.28
CA ALA A 434 5.12 -19.76 -47.75
C ALA A 434 5.79 -19.88 -49.14
N GLU A 435 6.05 -18.76 -49.81
CA GLU A 435 6.90 -18.71 -51.01
C GLU A 435 8.24 -18.04 -50.66
N GLY A 436 9.35 -18.70 -50.99
CA GLY A 436 10.68 -18.10 -50.94
C GLY A 436 11.49 -18.29 -49.66
N PHE A 437 11.02 -19.04 -48.65
CA PHE A 437 11.78 -19.23 -47.40
C PHE A 437 13.19 -19.79 -47.65
N LYS A 438 13.29 -20.83 -48.48
CA LYS A 438 14.56 -21.50 -48.77
C LYS A 438 15.54 -20.56 -49.45
N GLU A 439 15.05 -19.79 -50.42
CA GLU A 439 15.83 -18.83 -51.19
C GLU A 439 16.28 -17.64 -50.32
N ARG A 440 15.39 -17.13 -49.46
CA ARG A 440 15.71 -16.05 -48.52
C ARG A 440 16.75 -16.48 -47.49
N LEU A 441 16.56 -17.67 -46.88
CA LEU A 441 17.49 -18.20 -45.89
C LEU A 441 18.86 -18.51 -46.52
N ASP A 442 18.92 -19.18 -47.67
CA ASP A 442 20.17 -19.44 -48.39
C ASP A 442 20.88 -18.14 -48.76
N SER A 443 20.15 -17.13 -49.25
CA SER A 443 20.68 -15.81 -49.58
C SER A 443 21.23 -15.06 -48.36
N ALA A 444 20.47 -15.01 -47.26
CA ALA A 444 20.88 -14.34 -46.02
C ALA A 444 22.15 -14.99 -45.45
N LEU A 445 22.21 -16.33 -45.37
CA LEU A 445 23.36 -17.04 -44.83
C LEU A 445 24.60 -16.90 -45.71
N ARG A 446 24.45 -16.93 -47.06
CA ARG A 446 25.55 -16.62 -47.97
C ARG A 446 26.09 -15.21 -47.76
N THR A 447 25.20 -14.23 -47.68
CA THR A 447 25.59 -12.82 -47.46
C THR A 447 26.36 -12.65 -46.15
N MET A 448 25.91 -13.32 -45.08
CA MET A 448 26.62 -13.29 -43.80
C MET A 448 27.98 -13.98 -43.87
N ASN A 449 28.07 -15.13 -44.53
CA ASN A 449 29.35 -15.84 -44.74
C ASN A 449 30.33 -15.00 -45.58
N GLU A 450 29.85 -14.35 -46.65
CA GLU A 450 30.65 -13.45 -47.49
C GLU A 450 31.13 -12.22 -46.73
N ALA A 451 30.34 -11.72 -45.77
CA ALA A 451 30.75 -10.69 -44.82
C ALA A 451 31.73 -11.19 -43.74
N GLY A 452 32.11 -12.47 -43.77
CA GLY A 452 33.02 -13.09 -42.82
C GLY A 452 32.39 -13.37 -41.45
N LEU A 453 31.06 -13.39 -41.36
CA LEU A 453 30.33 -13.75 -40.16
C LEU A 453 30.20 -15.28 -40.03
N GLN A 454 30.23 -15.78 -38.80
CA GLN A 454 30.05 -17.20 -38.50
C GLN A 454 28.92 -17.41 -37.50
N SER A 455 28.03 -18.36 -37.80
CA SER A 455 26.97 -18.75 -36.86
C SER A 455 27.55 -19.56 -35.71
N LEU A 456 26.95 -19.39 -34.52
CA LEU A 456 27.37 -20.10 -33.32
C LEU A 456 26.56 -21.38 -33.08
N THR A 457 27.25 -22.43 -32.65
CA THR A 457 26.62 -23.65 -32.13
C THR A 457 25.92 -23.40 -30.78
N THR A 458 25.02 -24.29 -30.37
CA THR A 458 24.38 -24.25 -29.05
C THR A 458 25.38 -24.21 -27.90
N ALA A 459 26.48 -24.97 -27.99
CA ALA A 459 27.51 -24.96 -26.96
C ALA A 459 28.27 -23.62 -26.90
N GLN A 460 28.51 -22.98 -28.06
CA GLN A 460 29.17 -21.67 -28.12
C GLN A 460 28.25 -20.55 -27.63
N ILE A 461 26.96 -20.59 -27.97
CA ILE A 461 25.97 -19.67 -27.39
C ILE A 461 25.88 -19.84 -25.87
N ASP A 462 25.92 -21.08 -25.36
CA ASP A 462 25.95 -21.33 -23.93
C ASP A 462 27.23 -20.81 -23.27
N ASN A 463 28.39 -20.93 -23.92
CA ASN A 463 29.65 -20.35 -23.45
C ASN A 463 29.64 -18.82 -23.49
N TYR A 464 29.10 -18.22 -24.53
CA TYR A 464 28.92 -16.77 -24.61
C TYR A 464 28.02 -16.29 -23.46
N TYR A 465 26.83 -16.87 -23.33
CA TYR A 465 25.85 -16.47 -22.32
C TYR A 465 26.30 -16.81 -20.89
N LYS A 466 26.76 -18.02 -20.60
CA LYS A 466 27.14 -18.38 -19.22
C LYS A 466 28.53 -17.93 -18.85
N ARG A 467 29.48 -17.95 -19.80
CA ARG A 467 30.92 -17.81 -19.52
C ARG A 467 31.58 -16.56 -20.13
N ASN A 468 30.84 -15.66 -20.78
CA ASN A 468 31.38 -14.43 -21.42
C ASN A 468 32.50 -14.72 -22.44
N VAL A 469 32.41 -15.84 -23.14
CA VAL A 469 33.34 -16.14 -24.25
C VAL A 469 32.86 -15.41 -25.49
N PHE A 470 33.63 -14.42 -25.96
CA PHE A 470 33.30 -13.63 -27.14
C PHE A 470 33.89 -14.27 -28.40
N TYR A 471 33.08 -14.37 -29.44
CA TYR A 471 33.47 -14.89 -30.74
C TYR A 471 33.53 -13.72 -31.73
N LYS A 472 34.65 -13.58 -32.44
CA LYS A 472 34.84 -12.50 -33.41
C LYS A 472 33.97 -12.78 -34.64
N ASN A 473 33.32 -11.74 -35.16
CA ASN A 473 32.47 -11.82 -36.35
C ASN A 473 31.41 -12.93 -36.23
N ALA A 474 30.75 -13.03 -35.08
CA ALA A 474 29.78 -14.09 -34.83
C ALA A 474 28.33 -13.60 -34.89
N PHE A 475 27.41 -14.48 -35.28
CA PHE A 475 25.97 -14.24 -35.18
C PHE A 475 25.23 -15.44 -34.58
N TRP A 476 24.05 -15.19 -34.06
CA TRP A 476 23.17 -16.20 -33.49
C TRP A 476 22.02 -16.47 -34.46
N LEU A 477 21.84 -17.73 -34.86
CA LEU A 477 20.72 -18.15 -35.69
C LEU A 477 19.72 -18.98 -34.88
N THR A 478 18.45 -18.60 -34.95
CA THR A 478 17.35 -19.25 -34.22
C THR A 478 16.04 -19.25 -35.02
N PHE A 479 15.23 -20.30 -34.88
CA PHE A 479 13.91 -20.45 -35.50
C PHE A 479 12.84 -20.53 -34.39
N ASP A 480 11.85 -19.65 -34.42
CA ASP A 480 11.04 -19.31 -33.23
C ASP A 480 9.78 -20.16 -33.02
N ASP A 481 9.52 -21.17 -33.86
CA ASP A 481 8.17 -21.77 -33.94
C ASP A 481 8.10 -23.29 -33.77
N GLY A 482 9.28 -23.95 -33.71
CA GLY A 482 9.43 -25.36 -33.36
C GLY A 482 8.63 -26.34 -34.22
N LYS A 483 8.24 -25.97 -35.44
CA LYS A 483 7.52 -26.87 -36.34
C LYS A 483 8.48 -27.82 -37.05
N ARG A 484 7.99 -29.01 -37.39
CA ARG A 484 8.72 -29.99 -38.20
C ARG A 484 9.24 -29.39 -39.51
N ASP A 485 8.42 -28.58 -40.18
CA ASP A 485 8.75 -28.00 -41.47
C ASP A 485 9.94 -27.02 -41.38
N ASP A 486 10.08 -26.30 -40.26
CA ASP A 486 11.19 -25.38 -40.01
C ASP A 486 12.54 -26.11 -40.06
N ILE A 487 12.57 -27.33 -39.53
CA ILE A 487 13.77 -28.18 -39.52
C ILE A 487 14.00 -28.80 -40.90
N THR A 488 12.96 -29.38 -41.51
CA THR A 488 13.11 -30.09 -42.80
C THR A 488 13.49 -29.15 -43.94
N ASP A 489 13.08 -27.89 -43.88
CA ASP A 489 13.41 -26.90 -44.89
C ASP A 489 14.73 -26.17 -44.62
N ALA A 490 15.09 -25.92 -43.36
CA ALA A 490 16.32 -25.21 -43.02
C ALA A 490 17.57 -26.11 -43.03
N LEU A 491 17.48 -27.37 -42.59
CA LEU A 491 18.65 -28.23 -42.39
C LEU A 491 19.51 -28.41 -43.67
N PRO A 492 18.94 -28.70 -44.86
CA PRO A 492 19.75 -28.82 -46.08
C PRO A 492 20.48 -27.52 -46.45
N ILE A 493 19.92 -26.37 -46.08
CA ILE A 493 20.51 -25.05 -46.35
C ILE A 493 21.63 -24.77 -45.34
N LEU A 494 21.44 -25.11 -44.08
CA LEU A 494 22.48 -25.01 -43.04
C LEU A 494 23.70 -25.86 -43.39
N GLU A 495 23.49 -27.11 -43.80
CA GLU A 495 24.57 -28.00 -44.26
C GLU A 495 25.27 -27.44 -45.50
N LYS A 496 24.50 -27.01 -46.51
CA LYS A 496 25.01 -26.42 -47.75
C LYS A 496 25.82 -25.14 -47.51
N THR A 497 25.43 -24.33 -46.52
CA THR A 497 26.08 -23.04 -46.20
C THR A 497 27.11 -23.14 -45.07
N GLY A 498 27.25 -24.30 -44.42
CA GLY A 498 28.17 -24.50 -43.30
C GLY A 498 27.81 -23.72 -42.03
N ASN A 499 26.51 -23.51 -41.78
CA ASN A 499 26.01 -22.73 -40.64
C ASN A 499 25.34 -23.60 -39.56
N TYR A 500 25.35 -23.10 -38.32
CA TYR A 500 24.72 -23.70 -37.16
C TYR A 500 23.49 -22.90 -36.71
N ALA A 501 22.45 -23.59 -36.25
CA ALA A 501 21.27 -22.98 -35.63
C ALA A 501 21.03 -23.56 -34.24
N THR A 502 20.43 -22.77 -33.36
CA THR A 502 20.59 -22.97 -31.91
C THR A 502 19.31 -23.35 -31.18
N SER A 503 18.13 -23.05 -31.74
CA SER A 503 16.83 -23.37 -31.15
C SER A 503 15.80 -23.74 -32.22
N PHE A 504 14.98 -24.74 -31.90
CA PHE A 504 13.80 -25.19 -32.62
C PHE A 504 12.73 -25.69 -31.63
N VAL A 505 12.27 -24.90 -30.63
CA VAL A 505 11.28 -25.44 -29.67
C VAL A 505 10.30 -24.40 -29.10
N ILE A 506 9.00 -24.65 -29.33
CA ILE A 506 7.92 -24.40 -28.36
C ILE A 506 7.40 -25.78 -27.90
N PRO A 507 7.47 -26.13 -26.59
CA PRO A 507 7.18 -27.49 -26.12
C PRO A 507 5.75 -28.02 -26.38
N ASN A 508 4.80 -27.14 -26.67
CA ASN A 508 3.38 -27.49 -26.80
C ASN A 508 2.98 -28.13 -28.14
N HIS A 509 3.92 -28.31 -29.07
CA HIS A 509 3.65 -28.87 -30.41
C HIS A 509 4.40 -30.18 -30.73
N PHE A 510 5.22 -30.71 -29.83
CA PHE A 510 5.91 -31.99 -29.99
C PHE A 510 5.11 -33.14 -29.37
N ASN A 511 4.83 -34.20 -30.13
CA ASN A 511 4.28 -35.46 -29.58
C ASN A 511 5.39 -36.53 -29.41
N GLU A 512 5.07 -37.67 -28.79
CA GLU A 512 6.04 -38.75 -28.53
C GLU A 512 6.71 -39.32 -29.79
N ASN A 513 6.06 -39.28 -30.96
CA ASN A 513 6.68 -39.73 -32.22
C ASN A 513 7.71 -38.72 -32.74
N ASP A 514 7.46 -37.43 -32.56
CA ASP A 514 8.40 -36.37 -32.89
C ASP A 514 9.66 -36.43 -31.99
N TRP A 515 9.50 -36.87 -30.73
CA TRP A 515 10.61 -37.07 -29.80
C TRP A 515 11.54 -38.22 -30.20
N LYS A 516 10.98 -39.36 -30.64
CA LYS A 516 11.77 -40.52 -31.11
C LYS A 516 12.56 -40.22 -32.39
N LEU A 517 11.97 -39.45 -33.32
CA LEU A 517 12.66 -39.01 -34.52
C LEU A 517 13.81 -38.04 -34.18
N TRP A 518 13.61 -37.16 -33.19
CA TRP A 518 14.65 -36.25 -32.70
C TRP A 518 15.87 -36.98 -32.11
N GLU A 519 15.65 -38.05 -31.33
CA GLU A 519 16.76 -38.90 -30.85
C GLU A 519 17.52 -39.57 -32.00
N SER A 520 16.84 -39.92 -33.09
CA SER A 520 17.48 -40.52 -34.28
C SER A 520 18.32 -39.52 -35.10
N ILE A 521 17.95 -38.23 -35.10
CA ILE A 521 18.71 -37.16 -35.77
C ILE A 521 19.97 -36.78 -34.95
N ARG A 522 19.96 -36.98 -33.63
CA ARG A 522 21.15 -36.77 -32.77
C ARG A 522 22.22 -37.85 -32.90
N LEU A 523 21.92 -38.99 -33.52
CA LEU A 523 22.76 -40.19 -33.47
C LEU A 523 23.26 -40.69 -34.84
N ASN A 524 23.16 -39.89 -35.91
CA ASN A 524 23.79 -40.19 -37.20
C ASN A 524 24.83 -39.14 -37.60
#